data_AF-A0A380LL49-F1
#
_entry.id   AF-A0A380LL49-F1
#
_cell.length_a   1.000
_cell.length_b   1.000
_cell.length_c   1.000
_cell.angle_alpha   90.00
_cell.angle_beta   90.00
_cell.angle_gamma   90.00
#
_symmetry.space_group_name_H-M   'P 1'
#
loop_
_entity.id
_entity.type
_entity.pdbx_description
1 polymer ?
#
loop_
_entity_poly.entity_id
_entity_poly.type
_entity_poly.pdbx_seq_one_letter_code
_entity_poly.pdbx_strand_id
1 'polypeptide(L)'
;MSDKTYPVLYVTDLRGAIFKHCSVHPTLYFEIIKDEELMRNDPDYLPYIEKIQEECLTNIVNKFTFSQALKITNNRIAFIIFRSNIDMGMVKQFCQVLLNEVAYFTGKKHDANYMVTKSMLMQINKKPSFTKTNKVGPKLSETDFMKECGTILEGTNEPADSGWLTPYDSFKEKEKDEEEVVTWG
;
A
#
# COMPACT_ATOMS: atom_id res chain seq x y z
N MET A 1 -28.99 -17.50 -6.50
CA MET A 1 -27.55 -17.25 -6.31
C MET A 1 -27.34 -15.77 -6.59
N SER A 2 -26.95 -14.97 -5.59
CA SER A 2 -26.66 -13.55 -5.81
C SER A 2 -25.49 -13.44 -6.78
N ASP A 3 -25.63 -12.64 -7.84
CA ASP A 3 -24.52 -12.33 -8.73
C ASP A 3 -23.36 -11.74 -7.90
N LYS A 4 -22.17 -12.34 -8.01
CA LYS A 4 -20.98 -11.85 -7.31
C LYS A 4 -20.61 -10.46 -7.84
N THR A 5 -20.73 -9.45 -6.97
CA THR A 5 -20.22 -8.10 -7.21
C THR A 5 -18.76 -7.98 -6.79
N TYR A 6 -18.06 -7.00 -7.36
CA TYR A 6 -16.68 -6.66 -7.03
C TYR A 6 -16.60 -5.22 -6.51
N PRO A 7 -15.96 -4.96 -5.36
CA PRO A 7 -15.76 -3.59 -4.90
C PRO A 7 -14.95 -2.79 -5.92
N VAL A 8 -15.20 -1.49 -6.01
CA VAL A 8 -14.71 -0.66 -7.12
C VAL A 8 -13.59 0.27 -6.66
N LEU A 9 -12.54 0.35 -7.47
CA LEU A 9 -11.54 1.42 -7.41
C LEU A 9 -11.70 2.33 -8.62
N TYR A 10 -11.68 3.64 -8.39
CA TYR A 10 -11.83 4.65 -9.43
C TYR A 10 -10.49 5.27 -9.79
N VAL A 11 -10.31 5.57 -11.07
CA VAL A 11 -9.18 6.33 -11.59
C VAL A 11 -9.66 7.44 -12.53
N THR A 12 -8.91 8.53 -12.59
CA THR A 12 -9.22 9.68 -13.45
C THR A 12 -9.07 9.32 -14.93
N ASP A 13 -7.99 8.63 -15.28
CA ASP A 13 -7.71 8.20 -16.65
C ASP A 13 -7.01 6.84 -16.69
N LEU A 14 -7.29 6.08 -17.76
CA LEU A 14 -6.63 4.82 -18.10
C LEU A 14 -5.87 4.90 -19.42
N ARG A 15 -5.86 6.06 -20.09
CA ARG A 15 -5.10 6.26 -21.33
C ARG A 15 -3.60 6.03 -21.09
N GLY A 16 -2.99 5.18 -21.91
CA GLY A 16 -1.59 4.74 -21.75
C GLY A 16 -1.36 3.74 -20.62
N ALA A 17 -2.35 3.54 -19.74
CA ALA A 17 -2.28 2.52 -18.71
C ALA A 17 -2.57 1.14 -19.29
N ILE A 18 -1.84 0.17 -18.76
CA ILE A 18 -1.92 -1.23 -19.15
C ILE A 18 -3.28 -1.86 -18.71
N PHE A 19 -4.04 -1.16 -17.87
CA PHE A 19 -5.32 -1.57 -17.30
C PHE A 19 -6.53 -1.16 -18.16
N LYS A 20 -7.62 -1.94 -18.08
CA LYS A 20 -8.85 -1.69 -18.84
C LYS A 20 -10.00 -1.24 -17.93
N HIS A 21 -10.86 -0.37 -18.43
CA HIS A 21 -12.11 -0.03 -17.75
C HIS A 21 -12.98 -1.29 -17.54
N CYS A 22 -13.62 -1.43 -16.36
CA CYS A 22 -14.44 -2.59 -15.97
C CYS A 22 -13.69 -3.92 -15.89
N SER A 23 -12.36 -3.90 -15.78
CA SER A 23 -11.56 -5.11 -15.55
C SER A 23 -11.38 -5.35 -14.05
N VAL A 24 -11.29 -6.62 -13.67
CA VAL A 24 -11.19 -7.07 -12.27
C VAL A 24 -9.78 -7.54 -12.01
N HIS A 25 -9.16 -7.02 -10.96
CA HIS A 25 -7.75 -7.24 -10.64
C HIS A 25 -7.58 -7.66 -9.19
N PRO A 26 -6.59 -8.52 -8.89
CA PRO A 26 -6.09 -8.65 -7.53
C PRO A 26 -5.66 -7.28 -6.99
N THR A 27 -6.03 -7.00 -5.75
CA THR A 27 -5.86 -5.71 -5.09
C THR A 27 -5.30 -5.93 -3.70
N LEU A 28 -4.28 -5.16 -3.36
CA LEU A 28 -3.61 -5.14 -2.07
C LEU A 28 -3.87 -3.80 -1.38
N TYR A 29 -4.14 -3.87 -0.09
CA TYR A 29 -3.96 -2.78 0.85
C TYR A 29 -2.87 -3.17 1.85
N PHE A 30 -1.98 -2.21 2.13
CA PHE A 30 -0.88 -2.38 3.07
C PHE A 30 -0.63 -1.04 3.76
N GLU A 31 -0.78 -1.02 5.08
CA GLU A 31 -0.53 0.15 5.91
C GLU A 31 0.17 -0.30 7.20
N ILE A 32 1.35 0.24 7.47
CA ILE A 32 2.09 -0.01 8.69
C ILE A 32 1.32 0.58 9.87
N ILE A 33 1.12 -0.23 10.91
CA ILE A 33 0.52 0.22 12.16
C ILE A 33 1.58 1.01 12.93
N LYS A 34 1.26 2.26 13.24
CA LYS A 34 2.15 3.17 13.95
C LYS A 34 2.29 2.72 15.41
N ASP A 35 3.52 2.61 15.89
CA ASP A 35 3.82 2.28 17.28
C ASP A 35 3.60 3.51 18.17
N GLU A 36 2.63 3.43 19.08
CA GLU A 36 2.28 4.56 19.93
C GLU A 36 3.39 4.97 20.91
N GLU A 37 4.24 4.02 21.32
CA GLU A 37 5.30 4.28 22.29
C GLU A 37 6.47 4.99 21.61
N LEU A 38 6.83 4.59 20.38
CA LEU A 38 7.80 5.31 19.55
C LEU A 38 7.27 6.71 19.20
N MET A 39 6.00 6.86 18.85
CA MET A 39 5.40 8.18 18.61
C MET A 39 5.48 9.11 19.83
N ARG A 40 5.41 8.57 21.05
CA ARG A 40 5.52 9.36 22.29
C ARG A 40 6.95 9.70 22.66
N ASN A 41 7.89 8.80 22.38
CA ASN A 41 9.27 8.88 22.88
C ASN A 41 10.27 9.41 21.84
N ASP A 42 9.94 9.35 20.55
CA ASP A 42 10.79 9.79 19.45
C ASP A 42 10.01 10.69 18.49
N PRO A 43 10.27 12.02 18.48
CA PRO A 43 9.55 12.95 17.62
C PRO A 43 9.76 12.71 16.13
N ASP A 44 10.86 12.08 15.73
CA ASP A 44 11.20 11.83 14.32
C ASP A 44 10.49 10.58 13.77
N TYR A 45 9.92 9.75 14.64
CA TYR A 45 9.34 8.47 14.25
C TYR A 45 8.12 8.62 13.35
N LEU A 46 7.21 9.55 13.66
CA LEU A 46 5.99 9.74 12.86
C LEU A 46 6.31 10.24 11.43
N PRO A 47 7.12 11.30 11.24
CA PRO A 47 7.58 11.69 9.90
C PRO A 47 8.28 10.56 9.16
N TYR A 48 9.15 9.82 9.84
CA TYR A 48 9.86 8.68 9.26
C TYR A 48 8.92 7.58 8.80
N ILE A 49 8.00 7.12 9.66
CA ILE A 49 7.11 5.99 9.31
C ILE A 49 6.14 6.36 8.20
N GLU A 50 5.75 7.63 8.08
CA GLU A 50 4.92 8.13 6.98
C GLU A 50 5.69 8.12 5.64
N LYS A 51 6.98 8.49 5.66
CA LYS A 51 7.86 8.33 4.50
C LYS A 51 8.06 6.86 4.13
N ILE A 52 8.34 6.02 5.11
CA ILE A 52 8.55 4.58 4.92
C ILE A 52 7.30 3.88 4.40
N GLN A 53 6.11 4.30 4.82
CA GLN A 53 4.85 3.81 4.28
C GLN A 53 4.77 4.02 2.76
N GLU A 54 5.17 5.20 2.25
CA GLU A 54 5.19 5.49 0.82
C GLU A 54 6.30 4.73 0.08
N GLU A 55 7.49 4.59 0.68
CA GLU A 55 8.57 3.76 0.15
C GLU A 55 8.16 2.29 0.04
N CYS A 56 7.47 1.74 1.03
CA CYS A 56 6.95 0.37 1.00
C CYS A 56 6.01 0.16 -0.20
N LEU A 57 5.05 1.06 -0.41
CA LEU A 57 4.13 0.98 -1.55
C LEU A 57 4.87 1.05 -2.89
N THR A 58 5.86 1.94 -2.99
CA THR A 58 6.71 2.06 -4.18
C THR A 58 7.54 0.80 -4.43
N ASN A 59 8.16 0.24 -3.39
CA ASN A 59 8.96 -0.97 -3.48
C ASN A 59 8.12 -2.19 -3.83
N ILE A 60 6.89 -2.32 -3.32
CA ILE A 60 5.96 -3.37 -3.74
C ILE A 60 5.65 -3.26 -5.23
N VAL A 61 5.36 -2.05 -5.73
CA VAL A 61 5.13 -1.84 -7.16
C VAL A 61 6.34 -2.24 -7.99
N ASN A 62 7.55 -1.79 -7.59
CA ASN A 62 8.79 -2.07 -8.31
C ASN A 62 9.15 -3.57 -8.28
N LYS A 63 8.98 -4.24 -7.14
CA LYS A 63 9.24 -5.67 -6.99
C LYS A 63 8.37 -6.51 -7.94
N PHE A 64 7.12 -6.09 -8.15
CA PHE A 64 6.13 -6.79 -8.97
C PHE A 64 5.89 -6.12 -10.34
N THR A 65 6.94 -5.51 -10.91
CA THR A 65 6.89 -4.85 -12.24
C THR A 65 6.38 -5.77 -13.35
N PHE A 66 6.76 -7.06 -13.36
CA PHE A 66 6.27 -8.02 -14.35
C PHE A 66 4.77 -8.32 -14.23
N SER A 67 4.21 -8.18 -13.02
CA SER A 67 2.76 -8.25 -12.80
C SER A 67 2.04 -6.93 -13.10
N GLN A 68 2.81 -5.93 -13.56
CA GLN A 68 2.35 -4.60 -13.94
C GLN A 68 1.56 -3.98 -12.80
N ALA A 69 2.13 -4.05 -11.59
CA ALA A 69 1.56 -3.48 -10.38
C ALA A 69 1.41 -1.95 -10.53
N LEU A 70 0.34 -1.40 -9.95
CA LEU A 70 0.07 0.04 -9.98
C LEU A 70 -0.54 0.50 -8.67
N LYS A 71 0.02 1.57 -8.10
CA LYS A 71 -0.56 2.28 -6.95
C LYS A 71 -1.74 3.14 -7.41
N ILE A 72 -2.86 3.04 -6.71
CA ILE A 72 -4.08 3.82 -6.93
C ILE A 72 -4.55 4.39 -5.60
N THR A 73 -4.82 5.70 -5.58
CA THR A 73 -5.32 6.37 -4.38
C THR A 73 -6.79 6.71 -4.53
N ASN A 74 -7.63 6.27 -3.59
CA ASN A 74 -9.07 6.54 -3.54
C ASN A 74 -9.41 7.04 -2.14
N ASN A 75 -10.05 8.21 -2.02
CA ASN A 75 -10.34 8.85 -0.72
C ASN A 75 -9.12 8.94 0.21
N ARG A 76 -7.94 9.27 -0.34
CA ARG A 76 -6.63 9.30 0.36
C ARG A 76 -6.11 7.95 0.85
N ILE A 77 -6.81 6.85 0.55
CA ILE A 77 -6.36 5.48 0.84
C ILE A 77 -5.64 4.94 -0.38
N ALA A 78 -4.40 4.47 -0.20
CA ALA A 78 -3.60 3.88 -1.25
C ALA A 78 -3.85 2.36 -1.36
N PHE A 79 -4.05 1.88 -2.57
CA PHE A 79 -4.17 0.48 -2.92
C PHE A 79 -3.17 0.14 -4.02
N ILE A 80 -2.75 -1.11 -4.11
CA ILE A 80 -1.95 -1.62 -5.22
C ILE A 80 -2.79 -2.63 -5.99
N ILE A 81 -2.94 -2.42 -7.30
CA ILE A 81 -3.59 -3.37 -8.19
C ILE A 81 -2.57 -4.09 -9.06
N PHE A 82 -2.82 -5.37 -9.33
CA PHE A 82 -1.95 -6.20 -10.18
C PHE A 82 -2.72 -6.59 -11.44
N ARG A 83 -2.13 -6.40 -12.63
CA ARG A 83 -2.85 -6.73 -13.87
C ARG A 83 -2.93 -8.24 -14.13
N SER A 84 -1.84 -8.94 -13.86
CA SER A 84 -1.76 -10.39 -14.04
C SER A 84 -2.19 -11.12 -12.77
N ASN A 85 -2.44 -12.42 -12.91
CA ASN A 85 -2.59 -13.27 -11.75
C ASN A 85 -1.23 -13.39 -11.06
N ILE A 86 -1.17 -12.98 -9.79
CA ILE A 86 0.03 -12.97 -8.97
C ILE A 86 -0.15 -13.93 -7.80
N ASP A 87 0.94 -14.58 -7.39
CA ASP A 87 0.96 -15.34 -6.15
C ASP A 87 0.92 -14.38 -4.95
N MET A 88 -0.22 -14.35 -4.28
CA MET A 88 -0.41 -13.51 -3.09
C MET A 88 0.41 -13.98 -1.89
N GLY A 89 0.88 -15.24 -1.87
CA GLY A 89 1.87 -15.71 -0.92
C GLY A 89 3.20 -14.98 -1.06
N MET A 90 3.68 -14.78 -2.29
CA MET A 90 4.89 -14.01 -2.56
C MET A 90 4.73 -12.53 -2.20
N VAL A 91 3.57 -11.94 -2.48
CA VAL A 91 3.26 -10.56 -2.09
C VAL A 91 3.29 -10.41 -0.57
N LYS A 92 2.64 -11.34 0.15
CA LYS A 92 2.63 -11.36 1.61
C LYS A 92 4.05 -11.48 2.19
N GLN A 93 4.85 -12.42 1.69
CA GLN A 93 6.24 -12.60 2.11
C GLN A 93 7.06 -11.34 1.91
N PHE A 94 6.92 -10.67 0.76
CA PHE A 94 7.63 -9.42 0.52
C PHE A 94 7.19 -8.29 1.46
N CYS A 95 5.89 -8.18 1.77
CA CYS A 95 5.41 -7.24 2.78
C CYS A 95 6.00 -7.51 4.16
N GLN A 96 6.21 -8.79 4.53
CA GLN A 96 6.88 -9.15 5.78
C GLN A 96 8.37 -8.78 5.78
N VAL A 97 9.07 -8.92 4.65
CA VAL A 97 10.46 -8.45 4.50
C VAL A 97 10.53 -6.94 4.78
N LEU A 98 9.62 -6.15 4.22
CA LEU A 98 9.56 -4.72 4.48
C LEU A 98 9.33 -4.42 5.97
N LEU A 99 8.38 -5.11 6.63
CA LEU A 99 8.14 -4.94 8.06
C LEU A 99 9.36 -5.31 8.93
N ASN A 100 10.09 -6.35 8.56
CA ASN A 100 11.30 -6.75 9.27
C ASN A 100 12.43 -5.73 9.12
N GLU A 101 12.49 -5.06 7.97
CA GLU A 101 13.45 -4.00 7.72
C GLU A 101 13.08 -2.71 8.48
N VAL A 102 11.79 -2.36 8.56
CA VAL A 102 11.31 -1.31 9.48
C VAL A 102 11.68 -1.66 10.92
N ALA A 103 11.48 -2.91 11.33
CA ALA A 103 11.83 -3.36 12.67
C ALA A 103 13.33 -3.29 12.94
N TYR A 104 14.16 -3.53 11.91
CA TYR A 104 15.61 -3.41 12.01
C TYR A 104 16.03 -1.96 12.28
N PHE A 105 15.46 -0.99 11.56
CA PHE A 105 15.82 0.42 11.72
C PHE A 105 15.24 1.09 12.96
N THR A 106 14.08 0.64 13.43
CA THR A 106 13.39 1.24 14.59
C THR A 106 13.65 0.50 15.91
N GLY A 107 14.25 -0.68 15.85
CA GLY A 107 14.49 -1.53 17.02
C GLY A 107 13.22 -2.14 17.64
N LYS A 108 12.06 -2.01 17.00
CA LYS A 108 10.78 -2.59 17.46
C LYS A 108 10.08 -3.37 16.36
N LYS A 109 9.40 -4.45 16.72
CA LYS A 109 8.53 -5.17 15.79
C LYS A 109 7.40 -4.25 15.31
N HIS A 110 7.16 -4.26 14.00
CA HIS A 110 6.07 -3.54 13.36
C HIS A 110 5.11 -4.52 12.68
N ASP A 111 3.82 -4.24 12.80
CA ASP A 111 2.75 -4.98 12.12
C ASP A 111 2.06 -4.07 11.10
N ALA A 112 1.28 -4.65 10.18
CA ALA A 112 0.53 -3.89 9.19
C ALA A 112 -0.94 -4.30 9.09
N ASN A 113 -1.81 -3.33 8.83
CA ASN A 113 -3.12 -3.58 8.26
C ASN A 113 -2.91 -4.08 6.82
N TYR A 114 -3.38 -5.30 6.56
CA TYR A 114 -3.17 -5.98 5.29
C TYR A 114 -4.50 -6.53 4.76
N MET A 115 -4.80 -6.29 3.49
CA MET A 115 -5.98 -6.86 2.84
C MET A 115 -5.66 -7.24 1.40
N VAL A 116 -6.15 -8.41 1.00
CA VAL A 116 -6.09 -8.89 -0.37
C VAL A 116 -7.51 -9.21 -0.84
N THR A 117 -7.89 -8.63 -1.97
CA THR A 117 -9.21 -8.88 -2.58
C THR A 117 -9.12 -8.82 -4.11
N LYS A 118 -10.28 -8.95 -4.78
CA LYS A 118 -10.43 -8.64 -6.19
C LYS A 118 -11.31 -7.40 -6.32
N SER A 119 -10.78 -6.33 -6.91
CA SER A 119 -11.53 -5.10 -7.17
C SER A 119 -11.76 -4.89 -8.65
N MET A 120 -12.84 -4.19 -9.01
CA MET A 120 -13.09 -3.71 -10.37
C MET A 120 -12.50 -2.31 -10.53
N LEU A 121 -11.67 -2.13 -11.55
CA LEU A 121 -11.13 -0.83 -11.91
C LEU A 121 -12.09 -0.08 -12.82
N MET A 122 -12.51 1.10 -12.40
CA MET A 122 -13.41 1.98 -13.14
C MET A 122 -12.77 3.33 -13.41
N GLN A 123 -13.12 3.93 -14.54
CA GLN A 123 -12.70 5.28 -14.87
C GLN A 123 -13.83 6.23 -14.47
N ILE A 124 -13.49 7.33 -13.82
CA ILE A 124 -14.46 8.35 -13.40
C ILE A 124 -15.23 8.84 -14.64
N ASN A 125 -16.52 9.08 -14.49
CA ASN A 125 -17.45 9.52 -15.54
C ASN A 125 -17.66 8.52 -16.71
N LYS A 126 -17.14 7.29 -16.62
CA LYS A 126 -17.39 6.24 -17.62
C LYS A 126 -18.38 5.21 -17.08
N LYS A 127 -19.47 4.98 -17.83
CA LYS A 127 -20.49 3.98 -17.48
C LYS A 127 -19.92 2.56 -17.50
N PRO A 128 -20.38 1.67 -16.61
CA PRO A 128 -20.03 0.26 -16.65
C PRO A 128 -20.30 -0.38 -18.02
N SER A 129 -19.50 -1.37 -18.41
CA SER A 129 -19.82 -2.15 -19.61
C SER A 129 -21.10 -2.96 -19.40
N PHE A 130 -21.95 -3.07 -20.42
CA PHE A 130 -23.25 -3.75 -20.35
C PHE A 130 -23.17 -5.16 -19.75
N THR A 131 -22.10 -5.90 -20.04
CA THR A 131 -21.84 -7.27 -19.53
C THR A 131 -21.37 -7.35 -18.08
N LYS A 132 -21.04 -6.22 -17.44
CA LYS A 132 -20.46 -6.13 -16.10
C LYS A 132 -21.29 -5.28 -15.14
N THR A 133 -22.36 -4.62 -15.59
CA THR A 133 -23.21 -3.74 -14.78
C THR A 133 -23.67 -4.40 -13.47
N ASN A 134 -24.13 -5.65 -13.54
CA ASN A 134 -24.61 -6.40 -12.36
C ASN A 134 -23.47 -6.92 -11.46
N LYS A 135 -22.21 -6.69 -11.84
CA LYS A 135 -21.01 -7.11 -11.09
C LYS A 135 -20.28 -5.93 -10.45
N VAL A 136 -20.80 -4.72 -10.60
CA VAL A 136 -20.26 -3.50 -9.98
C VAL A 136 -20.73 -3.47 -8.52
N GLY A 137 -19.78 -3.49 -7.59
CA GLY A 137 -20.04 -3.36 -6.15
C GLY A 137 -19.86 -1.92 -5.64
N PRO A 138 -19.87 -1.74 -4.32
CA PRO A 138 -19.61 -0.43 -3.70
C PRO A 138 -18.16 0.01 -3.96
N LYS A 139 -17.89 1.31 -3.81
CA LYS A 139 -16.53 1.85 -3.87
C LYS A 139 -15.72 1.33 -2.69
N LEU A 140 -14.60 0.67 -2.95
CA LEU A 140 -13.82 -0.05 -1.94
C LEU A 140 -13.43 0.86 -0.76
N SER A 141 -12.98 2.08 -1.06
CA SER A 141 -12.57 3.08 -0.05
C SER A 141 -13.73 3.69 0.75
N GLU A 142 -14.97 3.29 0.52
CA GLU A 142 -16.17 3.72 1.26
C GLU A 142 -16.83 2.53 1.99
N THR A 143 -16.19 1.37 1.96
CA THR A 143 -16.59 0.17 2.71
C THR A 143 -15.67 -0.03 3.92
N ASP A 144 -16.13 -0.84 4.87
CA ASP A 144 -15.28 -1.36 5.94
C ASP A 144 -14.48 -2.59 5.45
N PHE A 145 -13.65 -2.37 4.43
CA PHE A 145 -12.93 -3.45 3.74
C PHE A 145 -11.98 -4.21 4.66
N MET A 146 -11.51 -3.57 5.73
CA MET A 146 -10.68 -4.21 6.74
C MET A 146 -11.47 -5.22 7.58
N LYS A 147 -12.72 -4.91 7.94
CA LYS A 147 -13.60 -5.88 8.60
C LYS A 147 -14.01 -7.05 7.69
N GLU A 148 -14.18 -6.79 6.40
CA GLU A 148 -14.65 -7.80 5.45
C GLU A 148 -13.54 -8.75 4.97
N CYS A 149 -12.36 -8.22 4.67
CA CYS A 149 -11.28 -8.95 4.00
C CYS A 149 -9.89 -8.66 4.58
N GLY A 150 -9.79 -7.83 5.62
CA GLY A 150 -8.54 -7.45 6.23
C GLY A 150 -8.04 -8.45 7.27
N THR A 151 -6.74 -8.39 7.51
CA THR A 151 -6.03 -9.11 8.55
C THR A 151 -4.88 -8.24 9.04
N ILE A 152 -4.40 -8.52 10.24
CA ILE A 152 -3.09 -8.03 10.65
C ILE A 152 -2.04 -8.91 10.01
N LEU A 153 -1.08 -8.29 9.31
CA LEU A 153 0.14 -8.92 8.88
C LEU A 153 1.19 -8.67 9.95
N GLU A 154 1.53 -9.73 10.67
CA GLU A 154 2.55 -9.65 11.71
C GLU A 154 3.95 -9.56 11.10
N GLY A 155 4.76 -8.62 11.60
CA GLY A 155 6.21 -8.64 11.43
C GLY A 155 6.80 -9.87 12.12
N THR A 156 7.97 -10.32 11.68
CA THR A 156 8.66 -11.42 12.35
C THR A 156 9.53 -10.88 13.49
N ASN A 157 9.96 -11.78 14.38
CA ASN A 157 10.95 -11.45 15.41
C ASN A 157 12.39 -11.56 14.88
N GLU A 158 12.56 -11.49 13.57
CA GLU A 158 13.86 -11.59 12.88
C GLU A 158 14.07 -10.31 12.05
N PRO A 159 14.38 -9.17 12.70
CA PRO A 159 14.67 -7.93 11.98
C PRO A 159 15.88 -8.12 11.05
N ALA A 160 15.77 -7.63 9.82
CA ALA A 160 16.83 -7.78 8.83
C ALA A 160 16.87 -6.58 7.88
N ASP A 161 18.07 -6.03 7.68
CA ASP A 161 18.33 -5.04 6.63
C ASP A 161 18.39 -5.76 5.27
N SER A 162 17.40 -5.50 4.43
CA SER A 162 17.29 -6.07 3.09
C SER A 162 17.58 -5.04 1.99
N GLY A 163 17.92 -3.80 2.36
CA GLY A 163 18.27 -2.71 1.44
C GLY A 163 17.10 -2.17 0.60
N TRP A 164 15.86 -2.30 1.07
CA TRP A 164 14.68 -1.72 0.40
C TRP A 164 14.31 -0.35 0.93
N LEU A 165 14.53 -0.08 2.22
CA LEU A 165 13.98 1.08 2.92
C LEU A 165 15.08 2.03 3.36
N THR A 166 14.76 3.33 3.42
CA THR A 166 15.69 4.33 3.94
C THR A 166 16.00 4.04 5.42
N PRO A 167 17.29 3.91 5.81
CA PRO A 167 17.68 3.75 7.21
C PRO A 167 17.24 4.95 8.06
N TYR A 168 16.89 4.69 9.33
CA TYR A 168 16.38 5.73 10.22
C TYR A 168 17.43 6.80 10.53
N ASP A 169 18.67 6.42 10.78
CA ASP A 169 19.76 7.37 11.03
C ASP A 169 20.00 8.30 9.83
N SER A 170 19.97 7.74 8.61
CA SER A 170 20.10 8.52 7.37
C SER A 170 18.93 9.48 7.12
N PHE A 171 17.74 9.19 7.68
CA PHE A 171 16.62 10.13 7.67
C PHE A 171 16.87 11.29 8.61
N LYS A 172 17.32 11.03 9.84
CA LYS A 172 17.61 12.06 10.85
C LYS A 172 18.73 13.01 10.43
N GLU A 173 19.75 12.51 9.73
CA GLU A 173 20.83 13.36 9.20
C GLU A 173 20.34 14.35 8.14
N LYS A 174 19.47 13.90 7.22
CA LYS A 174 18.92 14.77 6.16
C LYS A 174 18.03 15.89 6.68
N GLU A 175 17.19 15.61 7.66
CA GLU A 175 16.31 16.64 8.26
C GLU A 175 17.14 17.73 8.96
N LYS A 176 18.25 17.36 9.63
CA LYS A 176 19.16 18.33 10.25
C LYS A 176 19.83 19.23 9.23
N ASP A 177 20.31 18.66 8.12
CA ASP A 177 20.95 19.44 7.05
C ASP A 177 19.93 20.41 6.39
N GLU A 178 18.68 19.99 6.21
CA GLU A 178 17.62 20.83 5.65
C GLU A 178 17.19 21.96 6.62
N GLU A 179 17.12 21.69 7.93
CA GLU A 179 16.86 22.71 8.94
C GLU A 179 17.98 23.76 9.03
N GLU A 180 19.25 23.33 9.00
CA GLU A 180 20.38 24.26 9.03
C GLU A 180 20.38 25.18 7.81
N VAL A 181 20.13 24.67 6.59
CA VAL A 181 20.08 25.49 5.37
C VAL A 181 18.96 26.55 5.42
N VAL A 182 17.83 26.27 6.06
CA VAL A 182 16.72 27.23 6.18
C VAL A 182 17.03 28.35 7.20
N THR A 183 17.87 28.09 8.20
CA THR A 183 18.24 29.11 9.21
C THR A 183 19.27 30.14 8.73
N TRP A 184 19.95 29.89 7.62
CA TRP A 184 20.94 30.79 7.01
C TRP A 184 20.44 31.51 5.73
N GLY A 185 19.14 31.37 5.41
CA GLY A 185 18.49 31.96 4.21
C GLY A 185 17.72 33.25 4.44
#